data_AF-A0A540N3I9-F1
#
_entry.id   AF-A0A540N3I9-F1
#
_cell.length_a   1.000
_cell.length_b   1.000
_cell.length_c   1.000
_cell.angle_alpha   90.00
_cell.angle_beta   90.00
_cell.angle_gamma   90.00
#
_symmetry.space_group_name_H-M   'P 1'
#
loop_
_entity.id
_entity.type
_entity.pdbx_description
1 polymer ?
#
loop_
_entity_poly.entity_id
_entity_poly.type
_entity_poly.pdbx_seq_one_letter_code
_entity_poly.pdbx_strand_id
1 'polypeptide(L)' 'MADSSSSPSQSFVTKHWEGYKDFWCERFSFLNNYSKFVKRDKPLPPWSDSDVEAFIALDPVNGPAVISYPSVFLPFYSFL' A
#
# COMPACT_ATOMS: atom_id res chain seq x y z
N MET A 1 6.63 -38.74 -40.49
CA MET A 1 7.37 -38.82 -39.21
C MET A 1 7.38 -37.42 -38.63
N ALA A 2 6.76 -37.20 -37.48
CA ALA A 2 6.65 -35.90 -36.83
C ALA A 2 7.59 -35.90 -35.63
N ASP A 3 8.64 -35.07 -35.69
CA ASP A 3 9.55 -34.87 -34.57
C ASP A 3 8.83 -34.10 -33.45
N SER A 4 8.80 -34.72 -32.28
CA SER A 4 8.48 -34.08 -31.01
C SER A 4 9.73 -33.96 -30.17
N SER A 5 9.68 -33.02 -29.21
CA SER A 5 10.57 -32.84 -28.05
C SER A 5 11.80 -31.97 -28.25
N SER A 6 12.14 -31.03 -27.37
CA SER A 6 11.45 -30.42 -26.23
C SER A 6 12.31 -29.23 -25.84
N SER A 7 11.75 -28.01 -25.80
CA SER A 7 12.52 -26.83 -25.40
C SER A 7 12.88 -26.88 -23.91
N PRO A 8 14.17 -26.95 -23.52
CA PRO A 8 14.60 -27.01 -22.10
C PRO A 8 14.16 -25.78 -21.29
N SER A 9 13.82 -24.69 -21.98
CA SER A 9 13.34 -23.43 -21.42
C SER A 9 11.94 -23.53 -20.81
N GLN A 10 11.05 -24.41 -21.29
CA GLN A 10 9.70 -24.52 -20.73
C GLN A 10 9.70 -25.10 -19.31
N SER A 11 10.50 -26.14 -19.04
CA SER A 11 10.57 -26.76 -17.71
C SER A 11 11.26 -25.86 -16.69
N PHE A 12 12.29 -25.12 -17.09
CA PHE A 12 12.98 -24.14 -16.25
C PHE A 12 12.04 -22.97 -15.90
N VAL A 13 11.37 -22.37 -16.88
CA VAL A 13 10.43 -21.26 -16.64
C VAL A 13 9.30 -21.69 -15.70
N THR A 14 8.71 -22.88 -15.89
CA THR A 14 7.66 -23.38 -15.00
C THR A 14 8.16 -23.57 -13.57
N LYS A 15 9.34 -24.19 -13.37
CA LYS A 15 9.91 -24.40 -12.03
C LYS A 15 10.27 -23.09 -11.33
N HIS A 16 10.84 -22.13 -12.06
CA HIS A 16 11.17 -20.81 -11.51
C HIS A 16 9.91 -19.98 -11.20
N TRP A 17 8.87 -20.11 -12.03
CA TRP A 17 7.57 -19.50 -11.79
C TRP A 17 6.89 -20.08 -10.55
N GLU A 18 6.99 -21.39 -10.32
CA GLU A 18 6.50 -22.04 -9.10
C GLU A 18 7.20 -21.53 -7.85
N GLY A 19 8.55 -21.50 -7.84
CA GLY A 19 9.29 -20.93 -6.70
C GLY A 19 9.01 -19.45 -6.45
N TYR A 20 8.80 -18.66 -7.51
CA TYR A 20 8.39 -17.26 -7.39
C TYR A 20 7.01 -17.11 -6.74
N LYS A 21 6.04 -17.93 -7.13
CA LYS A 21 4.71 -17.94 -6.51
C LYS A 21 4.79 -18.31 -5.02
N ASP A 22 5.53 -19.35 -4.69
CA ASP A 22 5.66 -19.82 -3.29
C ASP A 22 6.31 -18.75 -2.41
N PHE A 23 7.38 -18.12 -2.90
CA PHE A 23 8.07 -17.03 -2.21
C PHE A 23 7.14 -15.85 -1.88
N TRP A 24 6.30 -15.42 -2.83
CA TRP A 24 5.35 -14.32 -2.58
C TRP A 24 4.12 -14.77 -1.79
N CYS A 25 3.66 -16.01 -1.94
CA CYS A 25 2.55 -16.56 -1.16
C CYS A 25 2.89 -16.62 0.33
N GLU A 26 4.11 -17.03 0.70
CA GLU A 26 4.56 -17.03 2.09
C GLU A 26 4.56 -15.59 2.67
N ARG A 27 5.15 -14.64 1.93
CA ARG A 27 5.31 -13.24 2.39
C ARG A 27 3.98 -12.49 2.49
N PHE A 28 2.99 -12.83 1.68
CA PHE A 28 1.68 -12.21 1.70
C PHE A 28 0.58 -13.08 2.31
N SER A 29 0.94 -14.18 2.96
CA SER A 29 0.00 -15.06 3.67
C SER A 29 -0.86 -14.30 4.69
N PHE A 30 -0.31 -13.25 5.31
CA PHE A 30 -1.02 -12.40 6.26
C PHE A 30 -2.17 -11.59 5.63
N LEU A 31 -2.16 -11.35 4.31
CA LEU A 31 -3.22 -10.62 3.59
C LEU A 31 -4.55 -11.37 3.60
N ASN A 32 -4.55 -12.69 3.83
CA ASN A 32 -5.78 -13.45 4.01
C ASN A 32 -6.62 -12.93 5.19
N ASN A 33 -5.98 -12.38 6.23
CA ASN A 33 -6.69 -11.75 7.36
C ASN A 33 -7.42 -10.45 6.96
N TYR A 34 -7.00 -9.82 5.85
CA TYR A 34 -7.60 -8.60 5.31
C TYR A 34 -8.72 -8.88 4.31
N SER A 35 -9.00 -10.15 4.02
CA SER A 35 -10.09 -10.55 3.10
C SER A 35 -11.43 -9.92 3.49
N LYS A 36 -11.72 -9.77 4.79
CA LYS A 36 -12.93 -9.10 5.31
C LYS A 36 -13.08 -7.63 4.89
N PHE A 37 -11.98 -6.98 4.53
CA PHE A 37 -11.97 -5.58 4.10
C PHE A 37 -12.02 -5.46 2.58
N VAL A 38 -11.38 -6.38 1.85
CA VAL A 38 -11.29 -6.35 0.38
C VAL A 38 -12.47 -7.05 -0.30
N LYS A 39 -12.95 -8.15 0.27
CA LYS A 39 -14.07 -8.98 -0.23
C LYS A 39 -15.31 -8.77 0.63
N ARG A 40 -15.76 -7.53 0.75
CA ARG A 40 -16.86 -7.17 1.63
C ARG A 40 -18.18 -7.33 0.90
N ASP A 41 -19.11 -8.13 1.46
CA ASP A 41 -20.44 -8.34 0.85
C ASP A 41 -21.31 -7.08 0.87
N LYS A 42 -21.10 -6.24 1.88
CA LYS A 42 -21.83 -4.98 2.06
C LYS A 42 -20.91 -3.81 1.74
N PRO A 43 -21.42 -2.75 1.08
CA PRO A 43 -20.64 -1.55 0.85
C PRO A 43 -20.15 -0.95 2.18
N LEU A 44 -19.07 -0.17 2.10
CA LEU A 44 -18.62 0.62 3.24
C LEU A 44 -19.71 1.64 3.60
N PRO A 45 -19.93 1.91 4.90
CA PRO A 45 -20.80 3.00 5.27
C PRO A 45 -20.26 4.31 4.69
N PRO A 46 -21.14 5.25 4.29
CA PRO A 46 -20.69 6.59 3.90
C PRO A 46 -19.99 7.24 5.09
N TRP A 47 -18.99 8.07 4.79
CA TRP A 47 -18.37 8.90 5.81
C TRP A 47 -19.38 9.93 6.33
N SER A 48 -19.40 10.10 7.65
CA SER A 48 -20.07 11.24 8.27
C SER A 48 -19.20 12.49 8.13
N ASP A 49 -19.81 13.66 8.30
CA ASP A 49 -19.06 14.93 8.32
C ASP A 49 -17.94 14.90 9.38
N SER A 50 -18.17 14.27 10.53
CA SER A 50 -17.13 14.11 11.56
C SER A 50 -15.97 13.20 11.14
N ASP A 51 -16.23 12.16 10.34
CA ASP A 51 -15.17 11.28 9.83
C ASP A 51 -14.28 12.04 8.83
N VAL A 52 -14.91 12.90 8.01
CA VAL A 52 -14.22 13.78 7.05
C VAL A 52 -13.32 14.77 7.79
N GLU A 53 -13.86 15.47 8.78
CA GLU A 53 -13.09 16.44 9.58
C GLU A 53 -11.92 15.77 10.33
N ALA A 54 -12.14 14.57 10.90
CA ALA A 54 -11.08 13.81 11.57
C ALA A 54 -9.99 13.35 10.58
N PHE A 55 -10.37 12.92 9.37
CA PHE A 55 -9.43 12.55 8.31
C PHE A 55 -8.57 13.73 7.89
N ILE A 56 -9.19 14.90 7.67
CA ILE A 56 -8.50 16.14 7.31
C ILE A 56 -7.55 16.57 8.45
N ALA A 57 -8.00 16.50 9.70
CA ALA A 57 -7.18 16.86 10.86
C ALA A 57 -5.93 15.99 11.01
N LEU A 58 -6.02 14.71 10.61
CA LEU A 58 -4.93 13.74 10.66
C LEU A 58 -4.03 13.77 9.42
N ASP A 59 -4.43 14.45 8.34
CA ASP A 59 -3.62 14.55 7.13
C ASP A 59 -2.36 15.40 7.43
N PRO A 60 -1.16 14.78 7.47
CA PRO A 60 0.06 15.50 7.81
C PRO A 60 0.53 16.47 6.72
N VAL A 61 -0.04 16.39 5.51
CA VAL A 61 0.36 17.18 4.35
C VAL A 61 -0.68 18.24 3.99
N ASN A 62 -1.97 17.90 4.05
CA ASN A 62 -3.07 18.81 3.70
C ASN A 62 -3.95 19.20 4.89
N GLY A 63 -3.65 18.68 6.08
CA GLY A 63 -4.41 18.98 7.27
C GLY A 63 -4.11 20.36 7.87
N PRO A 64 -4.94 20.83 8.81
CA PRO A 64 -4.82 22.15 9.44
C PRO A 64 -3.47 22.37 10.12
N ALA A 65 -2.77 21.29 10.49
CA ALA A 65 -1.44 21.32 11.06
C ALA A 65 -0.40 22.00 10.15
N VAL A 66 -0.58 21.95 8.82
CA VAL A 66 0.35 22.56 7.85
C VAL A 66 0.06 24.05 7.62
N ILE A 67 -1.11 24.54 8.05
CA ILE A 67 -1.53 25.95 7.89
C ILE A 67 -0.88 26.87 8.96
N SER A 68 -0.13 26.33 9.92
CA SER A 68 0.53 27.12 10.99
C SER A 68 2.05 27.23 10.84
N TYR A 69 2.54 27.57 9.65
CA TYR A 69 3.73 28.42 9.58
C TYR A 69 3.33 29.74 8.94
N PRO A 70 2.96 30.77 9.74
CA PRO A 70 3.02 32.11 9.21
C PRO A 70 4.48 32.33 8.84
N SER A 71 4.69 32.65 7.56
CA SER A 71 5.96 33.07 6.98
C SER A 71 6.39 34.45 7.52
N VAL A 72 6.40 34.61 8.85
CA VAL A 72 6.72 35.86 9.54
C VAL A 72 7.83 35.56 10.55
N PHE A 73 9.05 35.87 10.10
CA PHE A 73 10.23 36.20 10.91
C PHE A 73 10.55 35.26 12.08
N LEU A 74 11.59 34.44 11.89
CA LEU A 74 12.52 34.18 12.99
C LEU A 74 13.35 35.46 13.17
N PRO A 75 13.11 36.34 14.17
CA PRO A 75 14.14 37.28 14.54
C PRO A 75 15.27 36.46 15.17
N PHE A 76 16.48 36.70 14.66
CA PHE A 76 17.75 36.36 15.26
C PHE A 76 17.66 36.22 16.79
N TYR A 77 17.80 34.99 17.29
CA TYR A 77 18.29 34.80 18.66
C TYR A 77 19.81 34.95 18.62
N SER A 78 20.27 36.19 18.78
CA SER A 78 21.58 36.44 19.39
C SER A 78 21.51 35.99 20.85
N PHE A 79 22.40 35.08 21.25
CA PHE A 79 23.20 35.15 22.49
C PHE A 79 24.10 33.90 22.58
N LEU A 80 25.24 33.93 21.88
CA LEU A 80 26.61 33.86 22.42
C LEU A 80 27.63 34.01 21.30
#